data_AF-A0A957YUT2-F1
#
_entry.id   AF-A0A957YUT2-F1
#
_cell.length_a   1.000
_cell.length_b   1.000
_cell.length_c   1.000
_cell.angle_alpha   90.00
_cell.angle_beta   90.00
_cell.angle_gamma   90.00
#
_symmetry.space_group_name_H-M   'P 1'
#
loop_
_entity.id
_entity.type
_entity.pdbx_description
1 polymer ?
#
loop_
_entity_poly.entity_id
_entity_poly.type
_entity_poly.pdbx_seq_one_letter_code
_entity_poly.pdbx_strand_id
1 'polypeptide(L)' 'GDLASQTAQIHLSGVGAATVWVREQLDADTSGAGTIRYYGSPQVNASSSGLGTVQRLGNK' A
#
# COMPACT_ATOMS: atom_id res chain seq x y z
N GLY A 1 16.09 10.80 5.19
CA GLY A 1 15.89 9.59 6.00
C GLY A 1 14.61 8.93 5.55
N ASP A 2 14.63 7.62 5.36
CA ASP A 2 13.43 6.89 4.97
C ASP A 2 12.53 6.63 6.17
N LEU A 3 11.24 6.95 6.04
CA LEU A 3 10.25 6.71 7.09
C LEU A 3 9.71 5.29 6.95
N ALA A 4 10.17 4.39 7.81
CA ALA A 4 9.58 3.07 7.99
C ALA A 4 8.47 3.17 9.03
N SER A 5 7.29 2.64 8.72
CA SER A 5 6.21 2.47 9.70
C SER A 5 6.06 1.00 10.08
N GLN A 6 5.67 0.72 11.32
CA GLN A 6 5.29 -0.64 11.71
C GLN A 6 3.98 -1.02 11.01
N THR A 7 3.01 -0.13 11.10
CA THR A 7 1.67 -0.25 10.53
C THR A 7 1.39 0.90 9.57
N ALA A 8 0.68 0.63 8.47
CA ALA A 8 0.18 1.68 7.59
C ALA A 8 -1.23 1.37 7.10
N GLN A 9 -2.07 2.40 7.10
CA GLN A 9 -3.39 2.38 6.47
C GLN A 9 -3.39 3.33 5.27
N ILE A 10 -3.80 2.82 4.12
CA ILE A 10 -3.89 3.59 2.88
C ILE A 10 -5.31 3.46 2.36
N HIS A 11 -5.95 4.61 2.14
CA HIS A 11 -7.25 4.66 1.48
C HIS A 11 -7.11 5.49 0.20
N LEU A 12 -7.38 4.86 -0.93
CA LEU A 12 -7.20 5.45 -2.25
C LEU A 12 -8.55 5.48 -3.00
N SER A 13 -9.22 6.62 -2.92
CA SER A 13 -10.50 6.90 -3.58
C SER A 13 -10.29 7.85 -4.77
N GLY A 14 -9.87 7.30 -5.91
CA GLY A 14 -9.67 8.07 -7.14
C GLY A 14 -8.54 7.52 -8.02
N VAL A 15 -7.88 8.41 -8.74
CA VAL A 15 -6.68 8.09 -9.53
C VAL A 15 -5.46 8.62 -8.82
N GLY A 16 -4.51 7.75 -8.49
CA GLY A 16 -3.31 8.14 -7.77
C GLY A 16 -2.34 6.99 -7.55
N ALA A 17 -1.16 7.33 -7.03
CA ALA A 17 -0.17 6.35 -6.63
C ALA A 17 0.40 6.70 -5.27
N ALA A 18 0.58 5.68 -4.42
CA ALA A 18 1.17 5.82 -3.09
C ALA A 18 2.35 4.85 -2.96
N THR A 19 3.44 5.26 -2.32
CA THR A 19 4.57 4.38 -2.00
C THR A 19 4.86 4.45 -0.51
N VAL A 20 4.83 3.32 0.17
CA VAL A 20 5.05 3.23 1.63
C VAL A 20 6.09 2.19 1.99
N TRP A 21 6.71 2.33 3.16
CA TRP A 21 7.56 1.30 3.73
C TRP A 21 6.95 0.81 5.04
N VAL A 22 6.61 -0.48 5.08
CA VAL A 22 5.88 -1.08 6.19
C VAL A 22 6.55 -2.38 6.62
N ARG A 23 6.65 -2.61 7.93
CA ARG A 23 7.32 -3.78 8.49
C ARG A 23 6.38 -4.88 9.00
N GLU A 24 5.26 -4.51 9.60
CA GLU A 24 4.38 -5.47 10.28
C GLU A 24 3.04 -5.64 9.57
N GLN A 25 2.27 -4.57 9.36
CA GLN A 25 0.93 -4.68 8.77
C GLN A 25 0.55 -3.51 7.87
N LEU A 26 0.04 -3.83 6.68
CA LEU A 26 -0.42 -2.88 5.67
C LEU A 26 -1.89 -3.14 5.36
N ASP A 27 -2.76 -2.19 5.68
CA ASP A 27 -4.16 -2.18 5.29
C ASP A 27 -4.34 -1.19 4.11
N ALA A 28 -4.78 -1.69 2.97
CA ALA A 28 -4.89 -0.94 1.72
C ALA A 28 -6.30 -1.06 1.15
N ASP A 29 -7.08 0.03 1.19
CA ASP A 29 -8.39 0.11 0.55
C ASP A 29 -8.32 0.95 -0.72
N THR A 30 -8.75 0.38 -1.84
CA THR A 30 -8.70 1.01 -3.16
C THR A 30 -10.07 0.90 -3.83
N SER A 31 -10.75 2.02 -4.02
CA SER A 31 -12.05 2.10 -4.68
C SER A 31 -11.99 2.71 -6.09
N GLY A 32 -10.84 3.27 -6.48
CA GLY A 32 -10.62 3.88 -7.80
C GLY A 32 -9.65 3.13 -8.71
N ALA A 33 -8.97 3.87 -9.59
CA ALA A 33 -7.93 3.36 -10.49
C ALA A 33 -6.58 3.93 -10.06
N GLY A 34 -5.88 3.24 -9.17
CA GLY A 34 -4.61 3.71 -8.64
C GLY A 34 -3.67 2.60 -8.20
N THR A 35 -2.41 2.94 -7.93
CA THR A 35 -1.37 1.94 -7.62
C THR A 35 -0.75 2.19 -6.26
N ILE A 36 -0.88 1.21 -5.37
CA ILE A 36 -0.24 1.22 -4.06
C ILE A 36 1.04 0.38 -4.16
N ARG A 37 2.17 1.01 -3.87
CA ARG A 37 3.47 0.38 -3.83
C ARG A 37 3.94 0.28 -2.39
N TYR A 38 4.50 -0.86 -2.01
CA TYR A 38 5.03 -1.02 -0.68
C TYR A 38 6.38 -1.73 -0.65
N TYR A 39 7.21 -1.34 0.31
CA TYR A 39 8.45 -2.00 0.66
C TYR A 39 8.30 -2.78 1.96
N GLY A 40 9.09 -3.85 2.10
CA GLY A 40 9.12 -4.72 3.28
C GLY A 40 8.32 -6.01 3.09
N SER A 41 8.10 -6.71 4.20
CA SER A 41 7.33 -7.97 4.23
C SER A 41 6.23 -7.93 5.30
N PRO A 42 5.35 -6.90 5.29
CA PRO A 42 4.23 -6.84 6.21
C PRO A 42 3.13 -7.87 5.84
N GLN A 43 2.23 -8.15 6.78
CA GLN A 43 0.94 -8.74 6.48
C GLN A 43 0.09 -7.73 5.70
N VAL A 44 -0.33 -8.07 4.48
CA VAL A 44 -1.08 -7.17 3.60
C VAL A 44 -2.54 -7.55 3.61
N ASN A 45 -3.39 -6.65 4.09
CA ASN A 45 -4.83 -6.70 3.92
C ASN A 45 -5.20 -5.68 2.85
N ALA A 46 -5.64 -6.15 1.68
CA ALA A 46 -6.02 -5.27 0.59
C ALA A 46 -7.47 -5.51 0.17
N SER A 47 -8.28 -4.46 0.19
CA SER A 47 -9.65 -4.43 -0.33
C SER A 47 -9.67 -3.56 -1.59
N SER A 48 -9.92 -4.18 -2.75
CA SER A 48 -10.02 -3.45 -4.03
C SER A 48 -11.41 -3.63 -4.64
N SER A 49 -12.15 -2.53 -4.76
CA SER A 49 -13.45 -2.49 -5.44
C SER A 49 -13.40 -1.86 -6.84
N GLY A 50 -12.21 -1.43 -7.28
CA GLY A 50 -11.95 -0.85 -8.60
C GLY A 50 -10.78 -1.48 -9.36
N LEU A 51 -10.17 -0.73 -10.29
CA LEU A 51 -9.00 -1.16 -11.10
C LEU A 51 -7.66 -0.93 -10.38
N GLY A 52 -7.69 -0.66 -9.08
CA GLY A 52 -6.48 -0.40 -8.30
C GLY A 52 -5.62 -1.64 -8.10
N THR A 53 -4.30 -1.45 -8.07
CA THR A 53 -3.32 -2.54 -7.93
C THR A 53 -2.42 -2.29 -6.73
N VAL A 54 -2.14 -3.35 -5.95
CA VAL A 54 -1.18 -3.30 -4.84
C VAL A 54 0.06 -4.10 -5.23
N GLN A 55 1.22 -3.44 -5.28
CA GLN A 55 2.47 -4.02 -5.77
C GLN A 55 3.59 -3.92 -4.73
N ARG A 56 4.27 -5.03 -4.49
CA ARG A 56 5.45 -5.08 -3.64
C ARG A 56 6.68 -4.69 -4.43
N LEU A 57 7.41 -3.68 -3.97
CA LEU A 57 8.65 -3.20 -4.59
C LEU A 57 9.90 -3.94 -4.10
N GLY A 58 9.79 -4.71 -3.02
CA GLY A 58 10.85 -5.57 -2.51
C GLY A 58 11.19 -5.31 -1.05
N ASN A 59 12.32 -5.86 -0.62
CA ASN A 59 12.90 -5.57 0.68
C ASN A 59 13.65 -4.22 0.59
N LYS A 60 13.44 -3.33 1.54
CA LYS A 60 14.17 -2.06 1.67
C LYS A 60 15.13 -2.16 2.84
#